data_AF-A0A3C1YED9-F1
#
_entry.id   AF-A0A3C1YED9-F1
#
_cell.length_a   1.000
_cell.length_b   1.000
_cell.length_c   1.000
_cell.angle_alpha   90.00
_cell.angle_beta   90.00
_cell.angle_gamma   90.00
#
_symmetry.space_group_name_H-M   'P 1'
#
loop_
_entity.id
_entity.type
_entity.pdbx_description
1 polymer ?
#
loop_
_entity_poly.entity_id
_entity_poly.type
_entity_poly.pdbx_seq_one_letter_code
_entity_poly.pdbx_strand_id
1 'polypeptide(L)'
;MVIRRLLATGILIIFCLALGAREFPSIAYGSPEDIRQRVQETRTEIGELEKVIKALEEAIRSRAELVKSLEQELKETEAGLSQAASGLIAASSKLEKTNRVFARRVRSAYMQGGLSYLELLLEAESFGDLFVRFVYLRRILRQDAGLITTVRQEQALLREHKATLENKTQRLHSLRGQRDAEYRNMLNQQREKETMLAAAQRRLAGDLTLITPQAERRPVYGVVIDNAPPARPQHGLARASVVYEYEVEGRITRYLALFSSFP
;
A
#
# COMPACT_ATOMS: atom_id res chain seq x y z
N MET A 1 -8.26 -5.05 -28.33
CA MET A 1 -8.44 -6.24 -27.47
C MET A 1 -8.16 -5.83 -26.03
N VAL A 2 -9.08 -5.06 -25.47
CA VAL A 2 -9.03 -4.43 -24.14
C VAL A 2 -10.44 -4.58 -23.59
N ILE A 3 -10.59 -4.69 -22.27
CA ILE A 3 -11.81 -4.96 -21.48
C ILE A 3 -11.97 -6.45 -21.15
N ARG A 4 -11.27 -6.90 -20.10
CA ARG A 4 -11.70 -8.05 -19.27
C ARG A 4 -10.91 -8.21 -17.95
N ARG A 5 -10.70 -7.15 -17.16
CA ARG A 5 -10.23 -7.26 -15.76
C ARG A 5 -10.72 -6.07 -14.91
N LEU A 6 -12.03 -5.97 -14.70
CA LEU A 6 -12.65 -5.01 -13.77
C LEU A 6 -13.95 -5.63 -13.22
N LEU A 7 -13.86 -6.77 -12.55
CA LEU A 7 -14.97 -7.39 -11.83
C LEU A 7 -14.40 -8.18 -10.64
N ALA A 8 -14.09 -7.50 -9.54
CA ALA A 8 -13.84 -8.15 -8.24
C ALA A 8 -13.98 -7.20 -7.03
N THR A 9 -14.70 -6.09 -7.15
CA THR A 9 -14.98 -5.20 -6.01
C THR A 9 -16.45 -4.82 -6.05
N GLY A 10 -17.29 -5.70 -5.52
CA GLY A 10 -18.73 -5.47 -5.58
C GLY A 10 -19.59 -6.50 -4.87
N ILE A 11 -19.09 -7.23 -3.87
CA ILE A 11 -19.94 -8.07 -3.01
C ILE A 11 -19.30 -8.14 -1.61
N LEU A 12 -19.41 -7.07 -0.80
CA LEU A 12 -19.35 -7.19 0.66
C LEU A 12 -19.94 -5.99 1.41
N ILE A 13 -20.91 -5.27 0.81
CA ILE A 13 -21.60 -4.16 1.50
C ILE A 13 -23.00 -4.59 1.99
N ILE A 14 -23.48 -5.78 1.60
CA ILE A 14 -24.88 -6.17 1.83
C ILE A 14 -25.10 -6.83 3.21
N PHE A 15 -24.06 -7.27 3.93
CA PHE A 15 -24.27 -7.88 5.25
C PHE A 15 -24.36 -6.87 6.41
N CYS A 16 -23.86 -5.64 6.24
CA CYS A 16 -23.86 -4.64 7.31
C CYS A 16 -25.12 -3.75 7.35
N LEU A 17 -25.99 -3.76 6.33
CA LEU A 17 -27.12 -2.83 6.26
C LEU A 17 -28.49 -3.43 6.59
N ALA A 18 -28.61 -4.74 6.78
CA ALA A 18 -29.91 -5.41 6.94
C ALA A 18 -30.43 -5.52 8.39
N LEU A 19 -29.75 -4.93 9.39
CA LEU A 19 -30.13 -5.07 10.80
C LEU A 19 -30.34 -3.72 11.53
N GLY A 20 -30.51 -2.63 10.79
CA GLY A 20 -30.66 -1.27 11.32
C GLY A 20 -32.08 -0.86 11.78
N ALA A 21 -33.07 -1.77 11.74
CA ALA A 21 -34.43 -1.46 12.18
C ALA A 21 -35.12 -2.70 12.74
N ARG A 22 -34.73 -3.15 13.93
CA ARG A 22 -35.63 -3.89 14.80
C ARG A 22 -35.91 -3.00 16.00
N GLU A 23 -37.16 -2.57 16.08
CA GLU A 23 -37.76 -1.85 17.20
C GLU A 23 -37.29 -2.46 18.53
N PHE A 24 -36.84 -1.61 19.45
CA PHE A 24 -36.42 -2.00 20.79
C PHE A 24 -37.55 -2.75 21.50
N PRO A 25 -37.45 -4.07 21.75
CA PRO A 25 -38.34 -4.70 22.71
C PRO A 25 -37.88 -4.27 24.10
N SER A 26 -38.84 -3.93 24.94
CA SER A 26 -38.72 -3.92 26.41
C SER A 26 -37.85 -5.09 26.89
N ILE A 27 -36.98 -4.82 27.86
CA ILE A 27 -36.01 -5.76 28.46
C ILE A 27 -36.75 -7.02 28.92
N ALA A 28 -36.76 -8.04 28.05
CA ALA A 28 -37.15 -9.40 28.38
C ALA A 28 -35.88 -10.08 28.89
N TYR A 29 -35.92 -10.52 30.15
CA TYR A 29 -34.90 -11.39 30.72
C TYR A 29 -34.88 -12.70 29.92
N GLY A 30 -33.88 -12.87 29.06
CA GLY A 30 -33.71 -14.11 28.28
C GLY A 30 -33.42 -15.30 29.20
N SER A 31 -33.93 -16.47 28.84
CA SER A 31 -33.61 -17.74 29.50
C SER A 31 -32.08 -17.97 29.51
N PRO A 32 -31.51 -18.70 30.50
CA PRO A 32 -30.12 -19.16 30.45
C PRO A 32 -29.75 -19.91 29.15
N GLU A 33 -30.74 -20.44 28.42
CA GLU A 33 -30.58 -21.01 27.08
C GLU A 33 -30.38 -19.94 25.99
N ASP A 34 -31.14 -18.84 26.03
CA ASP A 34 -31.01 -17.70 25.10
C ASP A 34 -29.63 -17.03 25.23
N ILE A 35 -29.14 -16.89 26.46
CA ILE A 35 -27.81 -16.32 26.72
C ILE A 35 -26.72 -17.24 26.14
N ARG A 36 -26.85 -18.56 26.32
CA ARG A 36 -25.90 -19.55 25.76
C ARG A 36 -25.91 -19.54 24.24
N GLN A 37 -27.08 -19.45 23.61
CA GLN A 37 -27.19 -19.39 22.16
C GLN A 37 -26.53 -18.11 21.61
N ARG A 38 -26.81 -16.95 22.21
CA ARG A 38 -26.18 -15.67 21.81
C ARG A 38 -24.67 -15.70 21.99
N VAL A 39 -24.16 -16.29 23.06
CA VAL A 39 -22.70 -16.46 23.25
C VAL A 39 -22.07 -17.31 22.15
N GLN A 40 -22.74 -18.39 21.71
CA GLN A 40 -22.23 -19.21 20.61
C GLN A 40 -22.28 -18.47 19.27
N GLU A 41 -23.37 -17.75 18.97
CA GLU A 41 -23.48 -16.90 17.78
C GLU A 41 -22.35 -15.87 17.74
N THR A 42 -22.14 -15.12 18.82
CA THR A 42 -21.05 -14.13 18.91
C THR A 42 -19.68 -14.78 18.74
N ARG A 43 -19.45 -15.99 19.27
CA ARG A 43 -18.18 -16.73 19.06
C ARG A 43 -17.96 -17.09 17.60
N THR A 44 -18.99 -17.55 16.90
CA THR A 44 -18.88 -17.89 15.47
C THR A 44 -18.57 -16.66 14.62
N GLU A 45 -19.22 -15.53 14.91
CA GLU A 45 -18.99 -14.28 14.19
C GLU A 45 -17.60 -13.70 14.46
N ILE A 46 -17.09 -13.77 15.70
CA ILE A 46 -15.71 -13.38 16.02
C ILE A 46 -14.73 -14.23 15.21
N GLY A 47 -14.95 -15.54 15.12
CA GLY A 47 -14.10 -16.43 14.34
C GLY A 47 -14.08 -16.09 12.84
N GLU A 48 -15.22 -15.73 12.26
CA GLU A 48 -15.28 -15.27 10.85
C GLU A 48 -14.62 -13.89 10.68
N LEU A 49 -14.83 -12.95 11.60
CA LEU A 49 -14.18 -11.64 11.59
C LEU A 49 -12.65 -11.77 11.70
N GLU A 50 -12.14 -12.68 12.53
CA GLU A 50 -10.70 -12.95 12.63
C GLU A 50 -10.12 -13.45 11.31
N LYS A 51 -10.83 -14.32 10.58
CA LYS A 51 -10.40 -14.78 9.24
C LYS A 51 -10.35 -13.62 8.25
N VAL A 52 -11.38 -12.77 8.24
CA VAL A 52 -11.43 -11.59 7.37
C VAL A 52 -10.29 -10.63 7.69
N ILE A 53 -10.05 -10.33 8.98
CA ILE A 53 -8.96 -9.45 9.41
C ILE A 53 -7.60 -10.03 8.98
N LYS A 54 -7.37 -11.33 9.17
CA LYS A 54 -6.12 -11.98 8.72
C LYS A 54 -5.89 -11.84 7.21
N ALA A 55 -6.91 -12.14 6.41
CA ALA A 55 -6.83 -11.98 4.95
C ALA A 55 -6.54 -10.52 4.55
N LEU A 56 -7.15 -9.57 5.28
CA LEU A 56 -6.98 -8.14 5.02
C LEU A 56 -5.59 -7.64 5.43
N GLU A 57 -5.01 -8.16 6.51
CA GLU A 57 -3.63 -7.91 6.92
C GLU A 57 -2.60 -8.46 5.94
N GLU A 58 -2.83 -9.67 5.41
CA GLU A 58 -2.01 -10.24 4.35
C GLU A 58 -2.06 -9.40 3.07
N ALA A 59 -3.26 -8.94 2.69
CA ALA A 59 -3.43 -8.05 1.55
C ALA A 59 -2.72 -6.70 1.75
N ILE A 60 -2.83 -6.08 2.94
CA ILE A 60 -2.12 -4.84 3.29
C ILE A 60 -0.61 -5.05 3.20
N ARG A 61 -0.09 -6.16 3.74
CA ARG A 61 1.34 -6.48 3.70
C ARG A 61 1.85 -6.63 2.27
N SER A 62 1.11 -7.37 1.43
CA SER A 62 1.45 -7.54 0.03
C SER A 62 1.48 -6.20 -0.72
N ARG A 63 0.49 -5.33 -0.48
CA ARG A 63 0.47 -3.99 -1.08
C ARG A 63 1.58 -3.10 -0.57
N ALA A 64 1.95 -3.18 0.71
CA ALA A 64 3.07 -2.42 1.25
C ALA A 64 4.39 -2.77 0.54
N GLU A 65 4.65 -4.06 0.31
CA GLU A 65 5.82 -4.50 -0.47
C GLU A 65 5.74 -4.06 -1.94
N LEU A 66 4.54 -4.08 -2.54
CA LEU A 66 4.34 -3.56 -3.89
C LEU A 66 4.64 -2.05 -3.98
N VAL A 67 4.11 -1.25 -3.04
CA VAL A 67 4.39 0.20 -2.98
C VAL A 67 5.88 0.45 -2.83
N LYS A 68 6.55 -0.30 -1.96
CA LYS A 68 8.00 -0.19 -1.75
C LYS A 68 8.80 -0.53 -3.02
N SER A 69 8.42 -1.58 -3.74
CA SER A 69 9.09 -1.93 -5.01
C SER A 69 8.85 -0.87 -6.10
N LEU A 70 7.65 -0.30 -6.18
CA LEU A 70 7.35 0.82 -7.07
C LEU A 70 8.16 2.07 -6.72
N GLU A 71 8.36 2.37 -5.44
CA GLU A 71 9.19 3.49 -4.98
C GLU A 71 10.66 3.30 -5.36
N GLN A 72 11.17 2.07 -5.27
CA GLN A 72 12.51 1.75 -5.74
C GLN A 72 12.64 1.92 -7.26
N GLU A 73 11.68 1.38 -8.05
CA GLU A 73 11.68 1.54 -9.51
C GLU A 73 11.56 3.00 -9.93
N LEU A 74 10.78 3.81 -9.20
CA LEU A 74 10.69 5.26 -9.39
C LEU A 74 12.05 5.92 -9.18
N LYS A 75 12.73 5.63 -8.08
CA LYS A 75 14.04 6.19 -7.77
C LYS A 75 15.08 5.85 -8.86
N GLU A 76 15.10 4.60 -9.31
CA GLU A 76 15.98 4.15 -10.39
C GLU A 76 15.64 4.84 -11.72
N THR A 77 14.35 5.01 -12.02
CA THR A 77 13.87 5.71 -13.23
C THR A 77 14.25 7.19 -13.20
N GLU A 78 14.10 7.87 -12.06
CA GLU A 78 14.47 9.28 -11.87
C GLU A 78 15.97 9.50 -12.04
N ALA A 79 16.80 8.62 -11.45
CA ALA A 79 18.25 8.65 -11.64
C ALA A 79 18.63 8.46 -13.13
N GLY A 80 18.00 7.48 -13.79
CA GLY A 80 18.21 7.24 -15.22
C GLY A 80 17.74 8.41 -16.11
N LEU A 81 16.69 9.13 -15.71
CA LEU A 81 16.18 10.31 -16.42
C LEU A 81 17.16 11.49 -16.30
N SER A 82 17.71 11.71 -15.11
CA SER A 82 18.75 12.72 -14.87
C SER A 82 20.01 12.45 -15.71
N GLN A 83 20.45 11.19 -15.76
CA GLN A 83 21.59 10.79 -16.61
C GLN A 83 21.27 10.97 -18.11
N ALA A 84 20.08 10.58 -18.55
CA ALA A 84 19.65 10.74 -19.93
C ALA A 84 19.55 12.23 -20.34
N ALA A 85 19.05 13.10 -19.46
CA ALA A 85 18.98 14.53 -19.68
C ALA A 85 20.38 15.15 -19.83
N SER A 86 21.31 14.77 -18.96
CA SER A 86 22.72 15.21 -19.03
C SER A 86 23.39 14.74 -20.32
N GLY A 87 23.17 13.48 -20.71
CA GLY A 87 23.65 12.92 -21.98
C GLY A 87 23.09 13.66 -23.20
N LEU A 88 21.80 14.03 -23.17
CA LEU A 88 21.15 14.78 -24.23
C LEU A 88 21.74 16.19 -24.39
N ILE A 89 22.06 16.87 -23.28
CA ILE A 89 22.72 18.18 -23.29
C ILE A 89 24.11 18.06 -23.92
N ALA A 90 24.90 17.07 -23.50
CA ALA A 90 26.23 16.83 -24.04
C ALA A 90 26.20 16.51 -25.55
N ALA A 91 25.30 15.63 -25.98
CA ALA A 91 25.10 15.28 -27.38
C ALA A 91 24.65 16.49 -28.22
N SER A 92 23.74 17.32 -27.69
CA SER A 92 23.27 18.54 -28.36
C SER A 92 24.42 19.54 -28.55
N SER A 93 25.23 19.78 -27.51
CA SER A 93 26.39 20.66 -27.58
C SER A 93 27.44 20.16 -28.58
N LYS A 94 27.68 18.84 -28.62
CA LYS A 94 28.59 18.22 -29.58
C LYS A 94 28.11 18.44 -31.02
N LEU A 95 26.84 18.11 -31.29
CA LEU A 95 26.25 18.30 -32.62
C LEU A 95 26.30 19.76 -33.06
N GLU A 96 26.04 20.71 -32.16
CA GLU A 96 26.12 22.14 -32.48
C GLU A 96 27.54 22.54 -32.90
N LYS A 97 28.56 22.10 -32.16
CA LYS A 97 29.96 22.35 -32.52
C LYS A 97 30.31 21.74 -33.87
N THR A 98 29.90 20.49 -34.13
CA THR A 98 30.11 19.81 -35.42
C THR A 98 29.41 20.54 -36.56
N ASN A 99 28.16 20.97 -36.35
CA ASN A 99 27.39 21.75 -37.34
C ASN A 99 28.03 23.09 -37.66
N ARG A 100 28.62 23.80 -36.68
CA ARG A 100 29.35 25.05 -36.93
C ARG A 100 30.57 24.81 -37.83
N VAL A 101 31.32 23.73 -37.60
CA VAL A 101 32.44 23.34 -38.47
C VAL A 101 31.95 23.01 -39.88
N PHE A 102 30.90 22.18 -39.97
CA PHE A 102 30.30 21.79 -41.24
C PHE A 102 29.77 22.99 -42.04
N ALA A 103 29.03 23.89 -41.40
CA ALA A 103 28.51 25.10 -42.04
C ALA A 103 29.61 26.02 -42.57
N ARG A 104 30.72 26.17 -41.84
CA ARG A 104 31.89 26.92 -42.33
C ARG A 104 32.51 26.26 -43.57
N ARG A 105 32.66 24.94 -43.57
CA ARG A 105 33.19 24.18 -44.72
C ARG A 105 32.30 24.32 -45.96
N VAL A 106 30.99 24.15 -45.80
CA VAL A 106 30.01 24.31 -46.89
C VAL A 106 30.05 25.73 -47.44
N ARG A 107 30.09 26.75 -46.58
CA ARG A 107 30.21 28.15 -47.00
C ARG A 107 31.52 28.39 -47.76
N SER A 108 32.66 27.91 -47.28
CA SER A 108 33.94 28.05 -47.98
C SER A 108 33.90 27.39 -49.35
N ALA A 109 33.36 26.18 -49.47
CA ALA A 109 33.20 25.50 -50.75
C ALA A 109 32.29 26.26 -51.73
N TYR A 110 31.21 26.88 -51.22
CA TYR A 110 30.29 27.69 -52.02
C TYR A 110 30.92 29.02 -52.47
N MET A 111 31.55 29.77 -51.55
CA MET A 111 32.14 31.08 -51.82
C MET A 111 33.34 31.01 -52.77
N GLN A 112 34.02 29.86 -52.82
CA GLN A 112 35.09 29.58 -53.79
C GLN A 112 34.54 29.21 -55.19
N GLY A 113 33.24 29.39 -55.44
CA GLY A 113 32.68 29.42 -56.79
C GLY A 113 32.38 28.07 -57.43
N GLY A 114 32.23 27.00 -56.63
CA GLY A 114 31.84 25.70 -57.18
C GLY A 114 32.97 25.00 -57.94
N LEU A 115 34.17 24.94 -57.36
CA LEU A 115 35.13 23.86 -57.59
C LEU A 115 35.32 23.45 -59.05
N SER A 116 36.01 24.26 -59.85
CA SER A 116 36.84 23.64 -60.89
C SER A 116 38.09 23.08 -60.19
N TYR A 117 37.91 21.99 -59.44
CA TYR A 117 39.04 21.18 -58.95
C TYR A 117 39.95 20.79 -60.11
N LEU A 118 39.37 20.67 -61.31
CA LEU A 118 40.07 20.57 -62.58
C LEU A 118 40.98 21.78 -62.83
N GLU A 119 40.50 23.01 -62.71
CA GLU A 119 41.29 24.23 -62.89
C GLU A 119 42.45 24.31 -61.88
N LEU A 120 42.20 24.04 -60.59
CA LEU A 120 43.28 24.01 -59.57
C LEU A 120 44.36 22.95 -59.86
N LEU A 121 43.96 21.80 -60.40
CA LEU A 121 44.89 20.74 -60.81
C LEU A 121 45.60 21.11 -62.13
N LEU A 122 44.92 21.78 -63.07
CA LEU A 122 45.46 22.20 -64.36
C LEU A 122 46.39 23.43 -64.25
N GLU A 123 46.26 24.24 -63.20
CA GLU A 123 47.17 25.33 -62.82
C GLU A 123 48.48 24.85 -62.17
N ALA A 124 48.72 23.53 -62.07
CA ALA A 124 49.96 23.02 -61.49
C ALA A 124 51.18 23.37 -62.35
N GLU A 125 52.22 23.93 -61.74
CA GLU A 125 53.45 24.37 -62.45
C GLU A 125 54.37 23.19 -62.81
N SER A 126 54.17 22.02 -62.18
CA SER A 126 54.95 20.80 -62.44
C SER A 126 54.17 19.53 -62.08
N PHE A 127 54.62 18.37 -62.57
CA PHE A 127 54.07 17.06 -62.19
C PHE A 127 54.14 16.79 -60.67
N GLY A 128 55.19 17.28 -60.00
CA GLY A 128 55.33 17.16 -58.55
C GLY A 128 54.28 18.00 -57.81
N ASP A 129 54.06 19.24 -58.25
CA ASP A 129 53.01 20.12 -57.73
C ASP A 129 51.61 19.54 -57.96
N LEU A 130 51.34 19.01 -59.15
CA LEU A 130 50.08 18.31 -59.48
C LEU A 130 49.81 17.14 -58.53
N PHE A 131 50.81 16.29 -58.26
CA PHE A 131 50.65 15.15 -57.36
C PHE A 131 50.36 15.60 -55.91
N VAL A 132 51.07 16.63 -55.44
CA VAL A 132 50.86 17.21 -54.10
C VAL A 132 49.45 17.79 -53.97
N ARG A 133 49.00 18.60 -54.93
CA ARG A 133 47.63 19.15 -54.98
C ARG A 133 46.57 18.05 -55.02
N PHE A 134 46.77 17.00 -55.81
CA PHE A 134 45.87 15.84 -55.87
C PHE A 134 45.75 15.10 -54.52
N VAL A 135 46.88 14.83 -53.86
CA VAL A 135 46.89 14.17 -52.54
C VAL A 135 46.18 15.03 -51.49
N TYR A 136 46.40 16.35 -51.49
CA TYR A 136 45.72 17.26 -50.57
C TYR A 136 44.21 17.35 -50.84
N LEU A 137 43.81 17.48 -52.10
CA LEU A 137 42.41 17.53 -52.48
C LEU A 137 41.67 16.26 -52.06
N ARG A 138 42.25 15.09 -52.34
CA ARG A 138 41.68 13.80 -51.92
C ARG A 138 41.55 13.71 -50.39
N ARG A 139 42.50 14.27 -49.63
CA ARG A 139 42.47 14.31 -48.17
C ARG A 139 41.34 15.21 -47.65
N ILE A 140 41.16 16.39 -48.23
CA ILE A 140 40.09 17.34 -47.86
C ILE A 140 38.72 16.74 -48.15
N LEU A 141 38.50 16.21 -49.36
CA LEU A 141 37.23 15.58 -49.74
C LEU A 141 36.85 14.41 -48.84
N ARG A 142 37.82 13.56 -48.46
CA ARG A 142 37.60 12.49 -47.49
C ARG A 142 37.22 13.01 -46.11
N GLN A 143 37.87 14.09 -45.65
CA GLN A 143 37.55 14.70 -44.36
C GLN A 143 36.13 15.28 -44.35
N ASP A 144 35.73 15.99 -45.42
CA ASP A 144 34.41 16.60 -45.52
C ASP A 144 33.31 15.55 -45.68
N ALA A 145 33.56 14.48 -46.44
CA ALA A 145 32.68 13.32 -46.49
C ALA A 145 32.50 12.70 -45.09
N GLY A 146 33.60 12.49 -44.34
CA GLY A 146 33.56 11.99 -42.96
C GLY A 146 32.82 12.91 -41.99
N LEU A 147 32.90 14.23 -42.18
CA LEU A 147 32.18 15.22 -41.38
C LEU A 147 30.66 15.11 -41.60
N ILE A 148 30.21 14.95 -42.86
CA ILE A 148 28.79 14.71 -43.17
C ILE A 148 28.30 13.45 -42.47
N THR A 149 29.07 12.35 -42.53
CA THR A 149 28.72 11.10 -41.85
C THR A 149 28.59 11.30 -40.34
N THR A 150 29.55 12.02 -39.74
CA THR A 150 29.53 12.35 -38.31
C THR A 150 28.28 13.16 -37.92
N VAL A 151 27.95 14.21 -38.66
CA VAL A 151 26.74 15.02 -38.40
C VAL A 151 25.48 14.16 -38.46
N ARG A 152 25.35 13.29 -39.48
CA ARG A 152 24.21 12.38 -39.61
C ARG A 152 24.10 11.41 -38.44
N GLN A 153 25.22 10.83 -38.01
CA GLN A 153 25.27 9.92 -36.86
C GLN A 153 24.89 10.64 -35.56
N GLU A 154 25.44 11.84 -35.32
CA GLU A 154 25.12 12.65 -34.15
C GLU A 154 23.64 13.08 -34.11
N GLN A 155 23.04 13.40 -35.27
CA GLN A 155 21.60 13.67 -35.38
C GLN A 155 20.73 12.44 -35.11
N ALA A 156 21.18 11.25 -35.51
CA ALA A 156 20.47 10.00 -35.24
C ALA A 156 20.51 9.67 -33.73
N LEU A 157 21.70 9.74 -33.13
CA LEU A 157 21.91 9.55 -31.69
C LEU A 157 21.06 10.54 -30.86
N LEU A 158 21.01 11.81 -31.28
CA LEU A 158 20.20 12.82 -30.59
C LEU A 158 18.71 12.48 -30.63
N ARG A 159 18.20 11.98 -31.76
CA ARG A 159 16.80 11.53 -31.88
C ARG A 159 16.52 10.34 -30.97
N GLU A 160 17.43 9.37 -30.91
CA GLU A 160 17.33 8.22 -30.02
C GLU A 160 17.32 8.62 -28.54
N HIS A 161 18.19 9.54 -28.13
CA HIS A 161 18.22 10.07 -26.76
C HIS A 161 16.92 10.81 -26.41
N LYS A 162 16.37 11.61 -27.33
CA LYS A 162 15.08 12.28 -27.11
C LYS A 162 13.95 11.27 -26.94
N ALA A 163 13.85 10.27 -27.81
CA ALA A 163 12.84 9.21 -27.69
C ALA A 163 12.98 8.42 -26.37
N THR A 164 14.20 8.12 -25.97
CA THR A 164 14.48 7.45 -24.69
C THR A 164 14.03 8.30 -23.50
N LEU A 165 14.30 9.61 -23.51
CA LEU A 165 13.89 10.53 -22.45
C LEU A 165 12.37 10.63 -22.36
N GLU A 166 11.68 10.72 -23.50
CA GLU A 166 10.22 10.77 -23.57
C GLU A 166 9.60 9.48 -23.02
N ASN A 167 10.09 8.31 -23.45
CA ASN A 167 9.64 7.01 -22.95
C ASN A 167 9.86 6.87 -21.43
N LYS A 168 11.03 7.29 -20.92
CA LYS A 168 11.31 7.28 -19.47
C LYS A 168 10.40 8.23 -18.70
N THR A 169 10.10 9.39 -19.26
CA THR A 169 9.18 10.37 -18.65
C THR A 169 7.76 9.79 -18.58
N GLN A 170 7.28 9.17 -19.65
CA GLN A 170 5.98 8.51 -19.67
C GLN A 170 5.92 7.34 -18.67
N ARG A 171 6.98 6.52 -18.61
CA ARG A 171 7.10 5.44 -17.61
C ARG A 171 7.06 5.99 -16.19
N LEU A 172 7.77 7.08 -15.91
CA LEU A 172 7.78 7.73 -14.60
C LEU A 172 6.36 8.18 -14.19
N HIS A 173 5.63 8.84 -15.09
CA HIS A 173 4.24 9.23 -14.83
C HIS A 173 3.33 8.03 -14.55
N SER A 174 3.46 6.96 -15.34
CA SER A 174 2.71 5.72 -15.11
C SER A 174 3.03 5.10 -13.75
N LEU A 175 4.32 4.99 -13.39
CA LEU A 175 4.76 4.42 -12.11
C LEU A 175 4.26 5.24 -10.93
N ARG A 176 4.31 6.58 -11.00
CA ARG A 176 3.77 7.47 -9.96
C ARG A 176 2.27 7.24 -9.78
N GLY A 177 1.53 7.19 -10.89
CA GLY A 177 0.09 6.91 -10.86
C GLY A 177 -0.24 5.55 -10.22
N GLN A 178 0.52 4.50 -10.55
CA GLN A 178 0.36 3.17 -9.95
C GLN A 178 0.67 3.17 -8.46
N ARG A 179 1.80 3.76 -8.06
CA ARG A 179 2.20 3.90 -6.65
C ARG A 179 1.12 4.62 -5.84
N ASP A 180 0.62 5.74 -6.34
CA ASP A 180 -0.41 6.54 -5.66
C ASP A 180 -1.77 5.82 -5.57
N ALA A 181 -2.11 5.00 -6.57
CA ALA A 181 -3.30 4.17 -6.53
C ALA A 181 -3.18 3.04 -5.49
N GLU A 182 -2.05 2.31 -5.51
CA GLU A 182 -1.79 1.23 -4.55
C GLU A 182 -1.69 1.73 -3.12
N TYR A 183 -1.04 2.87 -2.90
CA TYR A 183 -0.96 3.51 -1.59
C TYR A 183 -2.34 3.90 -1.05
N ARG A 184 -3.20 4.52 -1.90
CA ARG A 184 -4.58 4.84 -1.51
C ARG A 184 -5.41 3.61 -1.20
N ASN A 185 -5.28 2.55 -2.00
CA ASN A 185 -5.98 1.30 -1.75
C ASN A 185 -5.56 0.67 -0.41
N MET A 186 -4.26 0.66 -0.13
CA MET A 186 -3.72 0.18 1.15
C MET A 186 -4.25 0.98 2.34
N LEU A 187 -4.30 2.31 2.25
CA LEU A 187 -4.88 3.16 3.30
C LEU A 187 -6.37 2.90 3.51
N ASN A 188 -7.14 2.68 2.44
CA ASN A 188 -8.55 2.33 2.54
C ASN A 188 -8.74 0.98 3.24
N GLN A 189 -7.91 -0.01 2.93
CA GLN A 189 -7.93 -1.31 3.63
C GLN A 189 -7.55 -1.16 5.11
N GLN A 190 -6.56 -0.33 5.45
CA GLN A 190 -6.22 -0.07 6.86
C GLN A 190 -7.42 0.52 7.63
N ARG A 191 -8.12 1.50 7.04
CA ARG A 191 -9.34 2.07 7.63
C ARG A 191 -10.45 1.03 7.77
N GLU A 192 -10.67 0.22 6.75
CA GLU A 192 -11.66 -0.87 6.80
C GLU A 192 -11.35 -1.82 7.97
N LYS A 193 -10.08 -2.22 8.13
CA LYS A 193 -9.62 -3.02 9.26
C LYS A 193 -9.97 -2.38 10.61
N GLU A 194 -9.64 -1.10 10.77
CA GLU A 194 -9.91 -0.34 12.01
C GLU A 194 -11.41 -0.26 12.29
N THR A 195 -12.24 -0.07 11.27
CA THR A 195 -13.70 -0.06 11.44
C THR A 195 -14.25 -1.42 11.86
N MET A 196 -13.74 -2.51 11.29
CA MET A 196 -14.13 -3.88 11.67
C MET A 196 -13.72 -4.19 13.11
N LEU A 197 -12.50 -3.81 13.51
CA LEU A 197 -12.02 -3.98 14.89
C LEU A 197 -12.86 -3.17 15.89
N ALA A 198 -13.16 -1.92 15.59
CA ALA A 198 -14.00 -1.08 16.44
C ALA A 198 -15.44 -1.62 16.56
N ALA A 199 -16.01 -2.12 15.46
CA ALA A 199 -17.33 -2.76 15.47
C ALA A 199 -17.34 -4.03 16.33
N ALA A 200 -16.32 -4.88 16.18
CA ALA A 200 -16.15 -6.10 16.98
C ALA A 200 -16.02 -5.79 18.48
N GLN A 201 -15.22 -4.77 18.85
CA GLN A 201 -15.06 -4.33 20.24
C GLN A 201 -16.37 -3.79 20.84
N ARG A 202 -17.12 -2.97 20.10
CA ARG A 202 -18.43 -2.46 20.55
C ARG A 202 -19.42 -3.60 20.77
N ARG A 203 -19.44 -4.58 19.86
CA ARG A 203 -20.33 -5.74 19.97
C ARG A 203 -19.99 -6.60 21.19
N LEU A 204 -18.71 -6.91 21.38
CA LEU A 204 -18.24 -7.65 22.55
C LEU A 204 -18.59 -6.91 23.86
N ALA A 205 -18.41 -5.60 23.91
CA ALA A 205 -18.79 -4.79 25.07
C ALA A 205 -20.31 -4.85 25.34
N GLY A 206 -21.14 -4.79 24.30
CA GLY A 206 -22.59 -4.93 24.41
C GLY A 206 -23.06 -6.33 24.84
N ASP A 207 -22.40 -7.39 24.39
CA ASP A 207 -22.74 -8.74 24.84
C ASP A 207 -22.27 -8.98 26.28
N LEU A 208 -21.13 -8.43 26.68
CA LEU A 208 -20.64 -8.48 28.07
C LEU A 208 -21.59 -7.79 29.06
N THR A 209 -22.27 -6.70 28.69
CA THR A 209 -23.28 -6.07 29.58
C THR A 209 -24.55 -6.92 29.74
N LEU A 210 -24.81 -7.85 28.82
CA LEU A 210 -25.95 -8.76 28.88
C LEU A 210 -25.62 -10.04 29.65
N ILE A 211 -24.35 -10.47 29.63
CA ILE A 211 -23.84 -11.65 30.35
C ILE A 211 -23.41 -11.31 31.77
N THR A 212 -22.98 -10.07 32.03
CA THR A 212 -22.79 -9.58 33.40
C THR A 212 -24.19 -9.39 33.96
N PRO A 213 -24.70 -10.27 34.83
CA PRO A 213 -25.97 -9.97 35.45
C PRO A 213 -25.75 -8.63 36.17
N GLN A 214 -26.68 -7.70 36.02
CA GLN A 214 -27.03 -6.82 37.12
C GLN A 214 -27.58 -7.70 38.26
N ALA A 215 -26.81 -8.69 38.72
CA ALA A 215 -27.03 -9.39 39.96
C ALA A 215 -26.81 -8.32 40.99
N GLU A 216 -27.93 -7.68 41.30
CA GLU A 216 -28.20 -6.86 42.46
C GLU A 216 -26.97 -6.11 42.99
N ARG A 217 -26.98 -4.78 42.85
CA ARG A 217 -26.26 -3.90 43.80
C ARG A 217 -26.70 -4.11 45.27
N ARG A 218 -27.51 -5.14 45.57
CA ARG A 218 -27.85 -5.57 46.92
C ARG A 218 -26.77 -6.56 47.34
N PRO A 219 -25.92 -6.18 48.30
CA PRO A 219 -24.97 -7.12 48.86
C PRO A 219 -25.70 -8.35 49.40
N VAL A 220 -25.21 -9.53 49.05
CA VAL A 220 -25.61 -10.78 49.71
C VAL A 220 -24.75 -10.92 50.94
N TYR A 221 -25.39 -11.04 52.10
CA TYR A 221 -24.68 -11.22 53.37
C TYR A 221 -24.64 -12.69 53.72
N GLY A 222 -23.44 -13.25 53.87
CA GLY A 222 -23.22 -14.59 54.38
C GLY A 222 -22.90 -14.56 55.86
N VAL A 223 -23.72 -15.22 56.68
CA VAL A 223 -23.47 -15.38 58.12
C VAL A 223 -23.27 -16.86 58.40
N VAL A 224 -22.17 -17.19 59.07
CA VAL A 224 -21.89 -18.54 59.54
C VAL A 224 -22.39 -18.67 60.97
N ILE A 225 -23.27 -19.65 61.22
CA ILE A 225 -23.91 -19.90 62.51
C ILE A 225 -23.55 -21.31 62.98
N ASP A 226 -23.09 -21.43 64.22
CA ASP A 226 -22.76 -22.74 64.80
C ASP A 226 -24.01 -23.61 65.00
N ASN A 227 -23.95 -24.88 64.58
CA ASN A 227 -25.04 -25.87 64.75
C ASN A 227 -24.81 -26.83 65.93
N ALA A 228 -24.18 -26.35 67.00
CA ALA A 228 -24.01 -27.12 68.23
C ALA A 228 -25.23 -27.02 69.17
N PRO A 229 -25.55 -28.04 70.00
CA PRO A 229 -26.67 -27.98 70.94
C PRO A 229 -26.71 -26.74 71.85
N PRO A 230 -25.58 -26.21 72.38
CA PRO A 230 -25.57 -24.99 73.19
C PRO A 230 -25.92 -23.71 72.41
N ALA A 231 -25.81 -23.72 71.08
CA ALA A 231 -26.12 -22.56 70.23
C ALA A 231 -27.62 -22.42 69.93
N ARG A 232 -28.46 -23.32 70.47
CA ARG A 232 -29.91 -23.34 70.23
C ARG A 232 -30.67 -22.55 71.31
N PRO A 233 -31.68 -21.74 70.94
CA PRO A 233 -32.18 -21.52 69.58
C PRO A 233 -31.35 -20.50 68.78
N GLN A 234 -31.06 -20.81 67.51
CA GLN A 234 -30.37 -19.91 66.58
C GLN A 234 -31.35 -18.84 66.06
N HIS A 235 -30.91 -17.59 66.06
CA HIS A 235 -31.74 -16.46 65.67
C HIS A 235 -31.48 -16.06 64.22
N GLY A 236 -32.54 -15.64 63.50
CA GLY A 236 -32.41 -15.09 62.15
C GLY A 236 -32.36 -16.11 61.00
N LEU A 237 -32.15 -17.40 61.26
CA LEU A 237 -32.12 -18.44 60.21
C LEU A 237 -33.42 -18.48 59.38
N ALA A 238 -34.57 -18.25 59.99
CA ALA A 238 -35.86 -18.23 59.27
C ALA A 238 -36.01 -17.06 58.28
N ARG A 239 -35.16 -16.04 58.37
CA ARG A 239 -35.12 -14.89 57.44
C ARG A 239 -34.08 -15.07 56.33
N ALA A 240 -33.29 -16.14 56.37
CA ALA A 240 -32.31 -16.43 55.33
C ALA A 240 -33.02 -16.84 54.04
N SER A 241 -32.50 -16.37 52.91
CA SER A 241 -32.97 -16.76 51.58
C SER A 241 -32.56 -18.19 51.26
N VAL A 242 -31.36 -18.59 51.69
CA VAL A 242 -30.80 -19.94 51.52
C VAL A 242 -29.97 -20.28 52.76
N VAL A 243 -30.05 -21.54 53.21
CA VAL A 243 -29.22 -22.07 54.30
C VAL A 243 -28.53 -23.35 53.81
N TYR A 244 -27.22 -23.40 53.96
CA TYR A 244 -26.42 -24.60 53.73
C TYR A 244 -25.92 -25.15 55.06
N GLU A 245 -26.04 -26.46 55.27
CA GLU A 245 -25.35 -27.15 56.35
C GLU A 245 -24.08 -27.80 55.81
N TYR A 246 -22.97 -27.59 56.51
CA TYR A 246 -21.71 -28.24 56.17
C TYR A 246 -20.97 -28.70 57.42
N GLU A 247 -20.27 -29.81 57.30
CA GLU A 247 -19.46 -30.38 58.38
C GLU A 247 -18.14 -29.61 58.51
N VAL A 248 -17.74 -29.35 59.75
CA VAL A 248 -16.45 -28.81 60.13
C VAL A 248 -15.70 -29.80 61.03
N GLU A 249 -14.45 -29.49 61.38
CA GLU A 249 -13.59 -30.36 62.19
C GLU A 249 -14.30 -30.87 63.47
N GLY A 250 -14.19 -32.17 63.74
CA GLY A 250 -14.73 -32.78 64.96
C GLY A 250 -16.19 -33.24 64.91
N ARG A 251 -16.76 -33.51 63.71
CA ARG A 251 -18.19 -33.90 63.50
C ARG A 251 -19.19 -32.85 63.96
N ILE A 252 -18.78 -31.59 63.98
CA ILE A 252 -19.65 -30.45 64.26
C ILE A 252 -20.13 -29.91 62.92
N THR A 253 -21.38 -29.49 62.82
CA THR A 253 -21.88 -28.81 61.62
C THR A 253 -22.04 -27.31 61.85
N ARG A 254 -21.95 -26.53 60.77
CA ARG A 254 -22.27 -25.10 60.74
C ARG A 254 -23.27 -24.80 59.64
N TYR A 255 -24.09 -23.79 59.87
CA TYR A 255 -24.97 -23.25 58.85
C TYR A 255 -24.33 -22.03 58.19
N LEU A 256 -24.26 -22.01 56.86
CA LEU A 256 -24.05 -20.80 56.07
C LEU A 256 -25.41 -20.27 55.63
N ALA A 257 -25.86 -19.18 56.24
CA ALA A 257 -27.10 -18.50 55.90
C ALA A 257 -26.80 -17.31 54.97
N LEU A 258 -27.48 -17.27 53.83
CA LEU A 258 -27.38 -16.19 52.84
C LEU A 258 -28.63 -15.31 52.92
N PHE A 259 -28.42 -13.99 53.03
CA PHE A 259 -29.49 -13.00 53.10
C PHE A 259 -29.41 -12.01 51.93
N SER A 260 -30.55 -11.75 51.29
CA SER A 260 -30.70 -10.71 50.25
C SER A 260 -30.78 -9.28 50.79
N SER A 261 -30.77 -9.11 52.12
CA SER A 261 -30.75 -7.84 52.87
C SER A 261 -30.02 -8.04 54.20
N PHE A 262 -29.37 -7.02 54.76
CA PHE A 262 -28.66 -7.18 56.04
C PHE A 262 -29.63 -7.67 57.14
N PRO A 263 -29.33 -8.77 57.84
CA PRO A 263 -30.22 -9.36 58.85
C PRO A 263 -30.45 -8.45 60.06
#